data_AF-A0A9E0M9W6-F1
#
_entry.id   AF-A0A9E0M9W6-F1
#
_cell.length_a   1.000
_cell.length_b   1.000
_cell.length_c   1.000
_cell.angle_alpha   90.00
_cell.angle_beta   90.00
_cell.angle_gamma   90.00
#
_symmetry.space_group_name_H-M   'P 1'
#
loop_
_entity.id
_entity.type
_entity.pdbx_description
1 polymer ?
#
loop_
_entity_poly.entity_id
_entity_poly.type
_entity_poly.pdbx_seq_one_letter_code
_entity_poly.pdbx_strand_id
1 'polypeptide(L)'
;MNSNSTSRSSARRPRRPGDVKHDPLAVDADTLLDDAHPPKRGSAGSAPVLCQDLLLLRAGVDCPRCGGRTPVFALMGLPEFEVQNAPTTLLRHIARLPPAVDKAARAFSKGRWRADQGTKGGGGAGAHWLSHCAHCAARLDENFTLGADGPFQPRIYRQRVAIKMERLQGPFVLEGVQRLPSLPMLGWLQWHNQRLMKAHAGKPASRAPRARR
;
A
#
# COMPACT_ATOMS: atom_id res chain seq x y z
N MET A 1 -32.38 -31.49 46.37
CA MET A 1 -31.19 -31.77 47.19
C MET A 1 -30.21 -32.58 46.35
N ASN A 2 -28.99 -32.05 46.18
CA ASN A 2 -27.70 -32.66 45.82
C ASN A 2 -27.51 -33.57 44.58
N SER A 3 -26.76 -33.01 43.62
CA SER A 3 -25.59 -33.50 42.86
C SER A 3 -25.31 -35.00 42.67
N ASN A 4 -25.11 -35.43 41.41
CA ASN A 4 -23.80 -35.91 40.91
C ASN A 4 -23.79 -36.38 39.43
N SER A 5 -22.59 -36.34 38.84
CA SER A 5 -22.09 -37.05 37.64
C SER A 5 -22.32 -36.39 36.27
N THR A 6 -21.35 -36.27 35.35
CA THR A 6 -19.92 -36.64 35.28
C THR A 6 -19.28 -35.89 34.11
N SER A 7 -18.12 -35.26 34.32
CA SER A 7 -17.29 -34.68 33.26
C SER A 7 -16.53 -35.78 32.51
N ARG A 8 -16.76 -35.94 31.21
CA ARG A 8 -15.94 -36.80 30.33
C ARG A 8 -14.74 -36.01 29.79
N SER A 9 -13.62 -36.14 30.49
CA SER A 9 -12.29 -35.77 30.02
C SER A 9 -11.92 -36.59 28.79
N SER A 10 -11.73 -35.94 27.64
CA SER A 10 -11.05 -36.53 26.48
C SER A 10 -9.55 -36.30 26.65
N ALA A 11 -8.83 -37.37 26.96
CA ALA A 11 -7.39 -37.40 27.12
C ALA A 11 -6.68 -37.10 25.78
N ARG A 12 -6.06 -35.91 25.66
CA ARG A 12 -5.04 -35.68 24.63
C ARG A 12 -3.73 -36.30 25.10
N ARG A 13 -3.27 -37.33 24.38
CA ARG A 13 -1.94 -37.93 24.53
C ARG A 13 -0.84 -36.85 24.45
N PRO A 14 0.22 -36.92 25.29
CA PRO A 14 1.42 -36.13 25.11
C PRO A 14 2.09 -36.50 23.78
N ARG A 15 2.36 -35.51 22.92
CA ARG A 15 3.19 -35.71 21.73
C ARG A 15 4.65 -35.85 22.17
N ARG A 16 5.34 -36.86 21.62
CA ARG A 16 6.78 -37.08 21.84
C ARG A 16 7.59 -35.86 21.36
N PRO A 17 8.62 -35.43 22.09
CA PRO A 17 9.57 -34.43 21.61
C PRO A 17 10.45 -35.07 20.53
N GLY A 18 10.50 -34.50 19.33
CA GLY A 18 11.51 -34.88 18.33
C GLY A 18 11.09 -34.94 16.87
N ASP A 19 9.87 -34.57 16.50
CA ASP A 19 9.44 -34.65 15.09
C ASP A 19 8.72 -33.36 14.66
N VAL A 20 9.49 -32.28 14.59
CA VAL A 20 9.12 -31.07 13.85
C VAL A 20 10.00 -31.02 12.62
N LYS A 21 9.46 -31.47 11.49
CA LYS A 21 10.03 -31.16 10.18
C LYS A 21 9.97 -29.63 10.04
N HIS A 22 11.13 -28.99 10.11
CA HIS A 22 11.27 -27.58 9.74
C HIS A 22 10.85 -27.45 8.26
N ASP A 23 9.71 -26.79 8.04
CA ASP A 23 9.33 -26.32 6.72
C ASP A 23 10.10 -25.01 6.47
N PRO A 24 11.05 -24.95 5.53
CA PRO A 24 11.88 -23.76 5.30
C PRO A 24 11.11 -22.57 4.71
N LEU A 25 9.78 -22.68 4.54
CA LEU A 25 8.91 -21.61 4.05
C LEU A 25 7.89 -21.10 5.08
N ALA A 26 7.88 -21.64 6.30
CA ALA A 26 7.10 -21.10 7.40
C ALA A 26 7.82 -19.87 7.98
N VAL A 27 7.76 -18.75 7.26
CA VAL A 27 8.12 -17.44 7.81
C VAL A 27 7.01 -17.08 8.80
N ASP A 28 7.35 -17.08 10.09
CA ASP A 28 6.48 -16.60 11.16
C ASP A 28 6.01 -15.17 10.82
N ALA A 29 4.71 -15.03 10.55
CA ALA A 29 4.09 -13.75 10.26
C ALA A 29 4.14 -12.80 11.48
N ASP A 30 4.36 -13.35 12.69
CA ASP A 30 4.38 -12.60 13.94
C ASP A 30 5.69 -11.84 14.17
N THR A 31 6.81 -12.23 13.53
CA THR A 31 8.09 -11.50 13.64
C THR A 31 8.20 -10.30 12.69
N LEU A 32 7.25 -10.12 11.77
CA LEU A 32 7.20 -8.98 10.84
C LEU A 32 6.30 -7.82 11.32
N LEU A 33 5.67 -7.94 12.49
CA LEU A 33 4.69 -6.98 13.02
C LEU A 33 5.19 -6.15 14.22
N ASP A 34 6.41 -6.33 14.69
CA ASP A 34 6.91 -5.64 15.89
C ASP A 34 7.18 -4.13 15.69
N ASP A 35 7.23 -3.66 14.43
CA ASP A 35 7.34 -2.22 14.09
C ASP A 35 6.00 -1.46 14.18
N ALA A 36 4.90 -2.11 14.57
CA ALA A 36 3.58 -1.49 14.68
C ALA A 36 3.30 -0.85 16.05
N HIS A 37 4.32 -0.52 16.85
CA HIS A 37 4.12 0.26 18.07
C HIS A 37 3.76 1.71 17.72
N PRO A 38 2.63 2.26 18.20
CA PRO A 38 2.36 3.68 18.06
C PRO A 38 3.46 4.47 18.80
N PRO A 39 4.06 5.51 18.19
CA PRO A 39 5.12 6.26 18.84
C PRO A 39 4.59 6.85 20.14
N LYS A 40 5.27 6.52 21.25
CA LYS A 40 5.08 7.20 22.55
C LYS A 40 5.16 8.71 22.31
N ARG A 41 4.17 9.43 22.83
CA ARG A 41 4.10 10.90 22.81
C ARG A 41 5.46 11.49 23.20
N GLY A 42 6.12 12.15 22.23
CA GLY A 42 7.34 12.92 22.49
C GLY A 42 8.56 12.60 21.64
N SER A 43 8.52 11.61 20.73
CA SER A 43 9.70 11.29 19.91
C SER A 43 9.68 11.95 18.52
N ALA A 44 10.88 12.34 18.10
CA ALA A 44 11.25 13.09 16.90
C ALA A 44 10.52 12.67 15.61
N GLY A 45 10.43 13.61 14.67
CA GLY A 45 9.87 13.38 13.34
C GLY A 45 10.37 12.07 12.74
N SER A 46 9.47 11.30 12.13
CA SER A 46 9.78 10.05 11.45
C SER A 46 11.04 10.20 10.61
N ALA A 47 12.01 9.29 10.77
CA ALA A 47 13.23 9.32 10.00
C ALA A 47 12.92 9.46 8.49
N PRO A 48 13.71 10.27 7.76
CA PRO A 48 13.45 10.50 6.35
C PRO A 48 13.44 9.18 5.58
N VAL A 49 12.49 9.06 4.66
CA VAL A 49 12.33 7.89 3.80
C VAL A 49 13.01 8.18 2.47
N LEU A 50 14.06 7.42 2.18
CA LEU A 50 14.78 7.45 0.91
C LEU A 50 14.14 6.46 -0.06
N CYS A 51 13.79 6.93 -1.26
CA CYS A 51 13.22 6.11 -2.32
C CYS A 51 13.91 6.43 -3.65
N GLN A 52 14.36 5.41 -4.39
CA GLN A 52 14.81 5.62 -5.77
C GLN A 52 13.61 5.90 -6.68
N ASP A 53 12.52 5.17 -6.47
CA ASP A 53 11.32 5.36 -7.25
C ASP A 53 10.11 5.63 -6.36
N LEU A 54 9.26 6.52 -6.84
CA LEU A 54 7.94 6.74 -6.27
C LEU A 54 6.88 6.36 -7.28
N LEU A 55 5.89 5.61 -6.82
CA LEU A 55 4.74 5.25 -7.63
C LEU A 55 3.53 6.07 -7.18
N LEU A 56 3.04 6.91 -8.09
CA LEU A 56 1.76 7.60 -7.95
C LEU A 56 0.65 6.64 -8.35
N LEU A 57 -0.23 6.31 -7.41
CA LEU A 57 -1.30 5.34 -7.61
C LEU A 57 -2.65 6.05 -7.67
N ARG A 58 -3.53 5.56 -8.55
CA ARG A 58 -4.90 6.03 -8.69
C ARG A 58 -5.85 4.86 -8.81
N ALA A 59 -6.93 4.90 -8.04
CA ALA A 59 -8.04 3.96 -8.15
C ALA A 59 -9.38 4.71 -8.09
N GLY A 60 -10.46 4.07 -8.54
CA GLY A 60 -11.82 4.62 -8.41
C GLY A 60 -12.54 4.03 -7.20
N VAL A 61 -13.31 4.83 -6.50
CA VAL A 61 -14.18 4.44 -5.38
C VAL A 61 -15.47 5.24 -5.40
N ASP A 62 -16.49 4.77 -4.71
CA ASP A 62 -17.75 5.51 -4.56
C ASP A 62 -17.65 6.41 -3.33
N CYS A 63 -17.96 7.69 -3.48
CA CYS A 63 -17.84 8.64 -2.38
C CYS A 63 -18.85 8.31 -1.27
N PRO A 64 -18.42 8.13 -0.01
CA PRO A 64 -19.34 7.80 1.08
C PRO A 64 -20.35 8.93 1.39
N ARG A 65 -20.06 10.17 0.97
CA ARG A 65 -20.93 11.32 1.22
C ARG A 65 -22.00 11.56 0.15
N CYS A 66 -21.67 11.36 -1.13
CA CYS A 66 -22.58 11.67 -2.24
C CYS A 66 -22.83 10.50 -3.21
N GLY A 67 -22.22 9.34 -3.00
CA GLY A 67 -22.31 8.17 -3.89
C GLY A 67 -21.57 8.31 -5.22
N GLY A 68 -21.12 9.51 -5.60
CA GLY A 68 -20.45 9.74 -6.87
C GLY A 68 -19.11 9.01 -6.98
N ARG A 69 -18.90 8.31 -8.10
CA ARG A 69 -17.63 7.65 -8.42
C ARG A 69 -16.51 8.68 -8.52
N THR A 70 -15.50 8.56 -7.67
CA THR A 70 -14.38 9.51 -7.56
C THR A 70 -13.03 8.79 -7.61
N PRO A 71 -11.99 9.39 -8.22
CA PRO A 71 -10.64 8.88 -8.06
C PRO A 71 -10.12 9.15 -6.64
N VAL A 72 -9.34 8.21 -6.12
CA VAL A 72 -8.52 8.34 -4.92
C VAL A 72 -7.08 7.98 -5.24
N PHE A 73 -6.17 8.50 -4.43
CA PHE A 73 -4.75 8.53 -4.73
C PHE A 73 -3.93 8.03 -3.55
N ALA A 74 -2.78 7.43 -3.85
CA ALA A 74 -1.80 6.99 -2.89
C ALA A 74 -0.39 7.14 -3.47
N LEU A 75 0.61 7.15 -2.59
CA LEU A 75 2.02 7.07 -2.95
C LEU A 75 2.58 5.75 -2.45
N MET A 76 3.40 5.11 -3.26
CA MET A 76 4.21 3.97 -2.83
C MET A 76 5.68 4.30 -3.02
N GLY A 77 6.47 4.05 -1.98
CA GLY A 77 7.92 4.17 -2.03
C GLY A 77 8.58 2.85 -2.40
N LEU A 78 9.48 2.87 -3.38
CA LEU A 78 10.39 1.77 -3.67
C LEU A 78 11.77 2.12 -3.08
N PRO A 79 12.27 1.34 -2.10
CA PRO A 79 13.53 1.65 -1.44
C PRO A 79 14.72 1.54 -2.40
N GLU A 80 15.76 2.33 -2.10
CA GLU A 80 16.99 2.48 -2.90
C GLU A 80 17.89 1.23 -2.89
N PHE A 81 17.87 0.49 -1.79
CA PHE A 81 18.49 -0.82 -1.66
C PHE A 81 17.57 -1.70 -0.83
N GLU A 82 17.71 -3.02 -1.00
CA GLU A 82 17.34 -4.00 0.02
C GLU A 82 18.06 -3.63 1.33
N VAL A 83 17.61 -2.61 2.05
CA VAL A 83 17.74 -2.60 3.50
C VAL A 83 16.87 -3.78 3.92
N GLN A 84 17.55 -4.92 3.90
CA GLN A 84 17.16 -6.29 4.18
C GLN A 84 15.70 -6.38 4.62
N ASN A 85 14.84 -6.79 3.68
CA ASN A 85 13.43 -7.15 3.94
C ASN A 85 12.44 -6.01 4.21
N ALA A 86 12.74 -4.73 3.94
CA ALA A 86 11.70 -3.70 4.00
C ALA A 86 10.69 -3.88 2.83
N PRO A 87 9.45 -4.33 3.08
CA PRO A 87 8.47 -4.52 2.02
C PRO A 87 8.17 -3.17 1.35
N THR A 88 7.83 -3.18 0.06
CA THR A 88 7.29 -2.00 -0.61
C THR A 88 6.15 -1.42 0.23
N THR A 89 6.24 -0.13 0.56
CA THR A 89 5.31 0.49 1.51
C THR A 89 4.46 1.54 0.81
N LEU A 90 3.16 1.48 1.09
CA LEU A 90 2.30 2.63 0.89
C LEU A 90 2.74 3.72 1.88
N LEU A 91 2.72 4.96 1.43
CA LEU A 91 3.06 6.10 2.27
C LEU A 91 1.77 6.75 2.74
N ARG A 92 1.71 7.02 4.05
CA ARG A 92 0.55 7.56 4.75
C ARG A 92 0.97 8.78 5.58
N HIS A 93 0.01 9.61 5.97
CA HIS A 93 0.23 10.85 6.72
C HIS A 93 1.34 11.72 6.10
N ILE A 94 1.37 11.81 4.77
CA ILE A 94 2.41 12.57 4.07
C ILE A 94 2.22 14.04 4.41
N ALA A 95 3.10 14.61 5.22
CA ALA A 95 3.01 16.03 5.59
C ALA A 95 3.47 16.94 4.45
N ARG A 96 4.59 16.58 3.80
CA ARG A 96 5.21 17.37 2.73
C ARG A 96 5.71 16.45 1.61
N LEU A 97 5.58 16.92 0.38
CA LEU A 97 6.20 16.30 -0.79
C LEU A 97 7.35 17.19 -1.30
N PRO A 98 8.44 16.59 -1.82
CA PRO A 98 9.45 17.32 -2.59
C PRO A 98 8.79 18.05 -3.76
N PRO A 99 9.31 19.23 -4.19
CA PRO A 99 8.65 20.05 -5.20
C PRO A 99 8.34 19.33 -6.52
N ALA A 100 9.25 18.47 -6.98
CA ALA A 100 9.04 17.65 -8.19
C ALA A 100 7.88 16.65 -8.01
N VAL A 101 7.79 16.03 -6.83
CA VAL A 101 6.75 15.05 -6.49
C VAL A 101 5.41 15.76 -6.25
N ASP A 102 5.38 16.92 -5.59
CA ASP A 102 4.18 17.75 -5.42
C ASP A 102 3.60 18.15 -6.79
N LYS A 103 4.45 18.66 -7.70
CA LYS A 103 4.04 19.03 -9.05
C LYS A 103 3.44 17.84 -9.81
N ALA A 104 4.11 16.68 -9.78
CA ALA A 104 3.63 15.46 -10.41
C ALA A 104 2.32 14.97 -9.77
N ALA A 105 2.22 14.96 -8.45
CA ALA A 105 1.02 14.54 -7.71
C ALA A 105 -0.19 15.44 -8.02
N ARG A 106 0.01 16.76 -8.11
CA ARG A 106 -1.04 17.72 -8.48
C ARG A 106 -1.50 17.53 -9.92
N ALA A 107 -0.56 17.32 -10.86
CA ALA A 107 -0.88 17.05 -12.25
C ALA A 107 -1.65 15.73 -12.40
N PHE A 108 -1.14 14.65 -11.80
CA PHE A 108 -1.73 13.31 -11.83
C PHE A 108 -3.14 13.26 -11.23
N SER A 109 -3.36 14.00 -10.15
CA SER A 109 -4.65 14.07 -9.46
C SER A 109 -5.59 15.17 -9.96
N LYS A 110 -5.13 16.05 -10.85
CA LYS A 110 -5.83 17.29 -11.24
C LYS A 110 -6.25 18.12 -10.00
N GLY A 111 -5.35 18.21 -9.01
CA GLY A 111 -5.58 18.92 -7.74
C GLY A 111 -6.55 18.25 -6.75
N ARG A 112 -7.05 17.04 -7.05
CA ARG A 112 -7.96 16.29 -6.17
C ARG A 112 -7.24 15.53 -5.06
N TRP A 113 -5.92 15.49 -5.10
CA TRP A 113 -5.08 15.04 -4.00
C TRP A 113 -4.22 16.23 -3.57
N ARG A 114 -4.38 16.66 -2.32
CA ARG A 114 -3.71 17.86 -1.79
C ARG A 114 -3.59 17.80 -0.28
N ALA A 115 -2.67 18.57 0.27
CA ALA A 115 -2.54 18.77 1.71
C ALA A 115 -3.82 19.41 2.28
N ASP A 116 -4.35 18.81 3.33
CA ASP A 116 -5.51 19.29 4.07
C ASP A 116 -5.39 18.84 5.54
N GLN A 117 -6.06 19.52 6.46
CA GLN A 117 -6.04 19.12 7.87
C GLN A 117 -6.74 17.78 8.04
N GLY A 118 -6.16 16.87 8.82
CA GLY A 118 -6.81 15.61 9.20
C GLY A 118 -8.00 15.82 10.14
N THR A 119 -8.85 14.80 10.29
CA THR A 119 -9.90 14.78 11.33
C THR A 119 -9.24 14.71 12.71
N LYS A 120 -9.59 15.62 13.64
CA LYS A 120 -9.18 15.56 15.05
C LYS A 120 -9.71 14.24 15.66
N GLY A 121 -8.87 13.21 15.68
CA GLY A 121 -9.24 11.86 16.12
C GLY A 121 -8.41 10.75 15.47
N GLY A 122 -7.86 11.01 14.29
CA GLY A 122 -6.98 10.08 13.56
C GLY A 122 -5.49 10.28 13.84
N GLY A 123 -5.08 10.46 15.10
CA GLY A 123 -3.68 10.39 15.55
C GLY A 123 -2.64 11.39 14.99
N GLY A 124 -2.95 12.15 13.94
CA GLY A 124 -2.04 13.11 13.31
C GLY A 124 -2.49 14.54 13.54
N ALA A 125 -1.80 15.26 14.42
CA ALA A 125 -1.93 16.71 14.53
C ALA A 125 -1.17 17.36 13.38
N GLY A 126 -1.82 17.58 12.23
CA GLY A 126 -1.17 18.23 11.09
C GLY A 126 -1.92 18.10 9.77
N ALA A 127 -1.65 19.04 8.86
CA ALA A 127 -2.07 18.91 7.47
C ALA A 127 -1.25 17.82 6.78
N HIS A 128 -1.93 16.94 6.05
CA HIS A 128 -1.30 15.89 5.26
C HIS A 128 -2.09 15.67 3.97
N TRP A 129 -1.50 14.94 3.02
CA TRP A 129 -2.08 14.74 1.70
C TRP A 129 -3.29 13.81 1.75
N LEU A 130 -4.45 14.34 1.38
CA LEU A 130 -5.73 13.63 1.39
C LEU A 130 -6.42 13.71 0.04
N SER A 131 -7.16 12.65 -0.28
CA SER A 131 -7.98 12.60 -1.49
C SER A 131 -9.29 13.36 -1.24
N HIS A 132 -9.80 14.04 -2.27
CA HIS A 132 -11.10 14.71 -2.23
C HIS A 132 -11.99 14.24 -3.35
N CYS A 133 -13.28 14.11 -3.05
CA CYS A 133 -14.29 13.72 -4.01
C CYS A 133 -14.31 14.68 -5.20
N ALA A 134 -14.31 14.14 -6.42
CA ALA A 134 -14.41 14.93 -7.65
C ALA A 134 -15.76 15.66 -7.80
N HIS A 135 -16.83 15.15 -7.16
CA HIS A 135 -18.20 15.65 -7.29
C HIS A 135 -18.57 16.65 -6.20
N CYS A 136 -18.42 16.28 -4.92
CA CYS A 136 -18.84 17.10 -3.79
C CYS A 136 -17.68 17.74 -3.01
N ALA A 137 -16.44 17.58 -3.50
CA ALA A 137 -15.21 18.04 -2.85
C ALA A 137 -14.97 17.52 -1.42
N ALA A 138 -15.80 16.58 -0.94
CA ALA A 138 -15.66 16.01 0.39
C ALA A 138 -14.29 15.37 0.55
N ARG A 139 -13.66 15.65 1.69
CA ARG A 139 -12.43 14.99 2.12
C ARG A 139 -12.71 13.51 2.32
N LEU A 140 -11.83 12.68 1.78
CA LEU A 140 -11.89 11.24 1.93
C LEU A 140 -10.83 10.84 2.95
N ASP A 141 -11.26 10.11 3.97
CA ASP A 141 -10.38 9.68 5.06
C ASP A 141 -9.26 8.78 4.53
N GLU A 142 -8.07 8.91 5.10
CA GLU A 142 -6.94 8.11 4.68
C GLU A 142 -7.20 6.61 4.92
N ASN A 143 -7.89 6.22 6.00
CA ASN A 143 -8.23 4.82 6.26
C ASN A 143 -9.25 4.28 5.24
N PHE A 144 -10.10 5.13 4.68
CA PHE A 144 -10.97 4.74 3.56
C PHE A 144 -10.15 4.44 2.30
N THR A 145 -9.03 5.13 2.09
CA THR A 145 -8.17 4.92 0.91
C THR A 145 -7.12 3.82 1.08
N LEU A 146 -6.45 3.76 2.24
CA LEU A 146 -5.29 2.89 2.51
C LEU A 146 -5.59 1.74 3.48
N GLY A 147 -6.77 1.76 4.13
CA GLY A 147 -7.17 0.72 5.08
C GLY A 147 -7.48 -0.62 4.41
N ALA A 148 -7.87 -1.60 5.22
CA ALA A 148 -8.04 -3.00 4.80
C ALA A 148 -9.00 -3.20 3.61
N ASP A 149 -10.03 -2.36 3.51
CA ASP A 149 -11.04 -2.39 2.43
C ASP A 149 -10.83 -1.28 1.39
N GLY A 150 -9.72 -0.54 1.51
CA GLY A 150 -9.33 0.48 0.56
C GLY A 150 -8.96 -0.11 -0.80
N PRO A 151 -9.04 0.67 -1.88
CA PRO A 151 -8.75 0.20 -3.23
C PRO A 151 -7.28 -0.19 -3.44
N PHE A 152 -6.39 0.23 -2.54
CA PHE A 152 -4.97 -0.15 -2.54
C PHE A 152 -4.69 -1.37 -1.65
N GLN A 153 -5.68 -2.24 -1.46
CA GLN A 153 -5.52 -3.59 -0.92
C GLN A 153 -6.18 -4.61 -1.89
N PRO A 154 -5.68 -4.73 -3.14
CA PRO A 154 -6.38 -5.48 -4.18
C PRO A 154 -6.33 -7.00 -3.93
N ARG A 155 -7.49 -7.59 -3.66
CA ARG A 155 -7.65 -9.04 -3.41
C ARG A 155 -7.98 -9.82 -4.67
N ILE A 156 -8.71 -9.21 -5.60
CA ILE A 156 -9.17 -9.86 -6.84
C ILE A 156 -8.65 -9.18 -8.11
N TYR A 157 -8.66 -9.91 -9.22
CA TYR A 157 -8.15 -9.43 -10.52
C TYR A 157 -8.75 -8.10 -10.96
N ARG A 158 -10.08 -7.93 -10.81
CA ARG A 158 -10.77 -6.68 -11.19
C ARG A 158 -10.24 -5.46 -10.43
N GLN A 159 -9.92 -5.63 -9.15
CA GLN A 159 -9.32 -4.55 -8.34
C GLN A 159 -7.89 -4.24 -8.80
N ARG A 160 -7.09 -5.27 -9.09
CA ARG A 160 -5.71 -5.10 -9.59
C ARG A 160 -5.65 -4.29 -10.88
N VAL A 161 -6.57 -4.55 -11.82
CA VAL A 161 -6.65 -3.84 -13.10
C VAL A 161 -7.18 -2.41 -12.94
N ALA A 162 -7.97 -2.14 -11.90
CA ALA A 162 -8.54 -0.81 -11.66
C ALA A 162 -7.50 0.20 -11.14
N ILE A 163 -6.40 -0.28 -10.55
CA ILE A 163 -5.30 0.57 -10.08
C ILE A 163 -4.47 1.01 -11.28
N LYS A 164 -4.33 2.32 -11.45
CA LYS A 164 -3.46 2.97 -12.42
C LYS A 164 -2.24 3.53 -11.71
N MET A 165 -1.12 3.57 -12.42
CA MET A 165 0.17 3.98 -11.87
C MET A 165 0.90 4.94 -12.80
N GLU A 166 1.59 5.90 -12.19
CA GLU A 166 2.65 6.69 -12.83
C GLU A 166 3.92 6.54 -11.99
N ARG A 167 5.06 6.31 -12.64
CA ARG A 167 6.36 6.12 -11.98
C ARG A 167 7.18 7.40 -12.08
N LEU A 168 7.67 7.87 -10.94
CA LEU A 168 8.65 8.94 -10.83
C LEU A 168 10.00 8.32 -10.47
N GLN A 169 11.04 8.72 -11.20
CA GLN A 169 12.40 8.24 -11.01
C GLN A 169 13.25 9.33 -10.35
N GLY A 170 14.10 8.94 -9.42
CA GLY A 170 15.05 9.85 -8.79
C GLY A 170 15.90 9.19 -7.71
N PRO A 171 16.53 10.00 -6.88
CA PRO A 171 16.43 9.77 -5.45
C PRO A 171 15.44 10.79 -4.86
N PHE A 172 14.52 10.30 -4.05
CA PHE A 172 13.55 11.12 -3.32
C PHE A 172 13.78 10.94 -1.83
N VAL A 173 13.92 12.06 -1.12
CA VAL A 173 13.94 12.10 0.34
C VAL A 173 12.59 12.62 0.81
N LEU A 174 11.88 11.81 1.59
CA LEU A 174 10.55 12.11 2.09
C LEU A 174 10.58 12.27 3.61
N GLU A 175 10.22 13.46 4.08
CA GLU A 175 10.16 13.81 5.50
C GLU A 175 8.72 13.85 5.99
N GLY A 176 8.49 13.48 7.26
CA GLY A 176 7.16 13.50 7.85
C GLY A 176 6.18 12.59 7.10
N VAL A 177 6.63 11.39 6.75
CA VAL A 177 5.82 10.34 6.11
C VAL A 177 5.84 9.10 6.98
N GLN A 178 4.72 8.41 7.07
CA GLN A 178 4.64 7.11 7.72
C GLN A 178 4.62 6.01 6.64
N ARG A 179 5.36 4.93 6.90
CA ARG A 179 5.36 3.75 6.03
C ARG A 179 4.25 2.80 6.47
N LEU A 180 3.50 2.30 5.51
CA LEU A 180 2.48 1.27 5.70
C LEU A 180 2.83 0.07 4.80
N PRO A 181 3.45 -0.98 5.36
CA PRO A 181 3.67 -2.23 4.66
C PRO A 181 2.36 -2.78 4.05
N SER A 182 2.41 -3.21 2.78
CA SER A 182 1.25 -3.84 2.13
C SER A 182 1.69 -4.98 1.22
N LEU A 183 1.52 -6.21 1.70
CA LEU A 183 1.73 -7.42 0.90
C LEU A 183 0.82 -7.49 -0.35
N PRO A 184 -0.48 -7.11 -0.27
CA PRO A 184 -1.32 -7.07 -1.46
C PRO A 184 -0.78 -6.14 -2.55
N MET A 185 -0.22 -5.00 -2.16
CA MET A 185 0.35 -4.05 -3.10
C MET A 185 1.71 -4.49 -3.64
N LEU A 186 2.52 -5.18 -2.85
CA LEU A 186 3.75 -5.83 -3.35
C LEU A 186 3.40 -6.87 -4.44
N GLY A 187 2.44 -7.75 -4.15
CA GLY A 187 1.96 -8.74 -5.12
C GLY A 187 1.33 -8.11 -6.37
N TRP A 188 0.61 -6.99 -6.20
CA TRP A 188 0.09 -6.21 -7.32
C TRP A 188 1.22 -5.62 -8.18
N LEU A 189 2.27 -5.06 -7.57
CA LEU A 189 3.39 -4.46 -8.30
C LEU A 189 4.15 -5.51 -9.13
N GLN A 190 4.40 -6.69 -8.54
CA GLN A 190 4.99 -7.83 -9.26
C GLN A 190 4.13 -8.24 -10.46
N TRP A 191 2.83 -8.41 -10.26
CA TRP A 191 1.89 -8.73 -11.33
C TRP A 191 1.86 -7.65 -12.43
N HIS A 192 1.85 -6.37 -12.05
CA HIS A 192 1.84 -5.25 -12.97
C HIS A 192 3.10 -5.23 -13.85
N ASN A 193 4.27 -5.41 -13.24
CA ASN A 193 5.55 -5.46 -13.95
C ASN A 193 5.63 -6.66 -14.91
N GLN A 194 5.17 -7.84 -14.50
CA GLN A 194 5.11 -9.01 -15.39
C GLN A 194 4.21 -8.76 -16.61
N ARG A 195 3.08 -8.06 -16.44
CA ARG A 195 2.19 -7.71 -17.56
C ARG A 195 2.84 -6.75 -18.54
N LEU A 196 3.55 -5.74 -18.05
CA LEU A 196 4.29 -4.81 -18.91
C LEU A 196 5.36 -5.55 -19.72
N MET A 197 6.13 -6.43 -19.09
CA MET A 197 7.14 -7.23 -19.78
C MET A 197 6.52 -8.10 -20.88
N LYS A 198 5.39 -8.79 -20.60
CA LYS A 198 4.68 -9.59 -21.61
C LYS A 198 4.13 -8.74 -22.76
N ALA A 199 3.61 -7.55 -22.46
CA ALA A 199 3.12 -6.63 -23.49
C ALA A 199 4.23 -6.10 -24.40
N HIS A 200 5.45 -5.94 -23.87
CA HIS A 200 6.61 -5.53 -24.66
C HIS A 200 7.23 -6.67 -25.46
N ALA A 201 7.25 -7.90 -24.92
CA ALA A 201 7.72 -9.09 -25.63
C ALA A 201 6.82 -9.47 -26.82
N GLY A 202 5.52 -9.13 -26.77
CA GLY A 202 4.54 -9.47 -27.80
C GLY A 202 4.44 -8.51 -28.98
N LYS A 203 5.29 -7.46 -29.08
CA LYS A 203 5.34 -6.61 -30.27
C LYS A 203 6.31 -7.23 -31.30
N PRO A 204 5.83 -7.90 -32.37
CA PRO A 204 6.72 -8.33 -33.43
C PRO A 204 7.36 -7.10 -34.06
N ALA A 205 8.70 -7.11 -34.20
CA ALA A 205 9.40 -6.15 -35.02
C ALA A 205 8.73 -6.12 -36.39
N SER A 206 8.24 -4.94 -36.79
CA SER A 206 7.58 -4.73 -38.07
C SER A 206 8.43 -5.37 -39.17
N ARG A 207 7.89 -6.43 -39.80
CA ARG A 207 8.46 -7.06 -40.99
C ARG A 207 8.79 -5.96 -42.00
N ALA A 208 10.09 -5.79 -42.27
CA ALA A 208 10.55 -4.92 -43.35
C ALA A 208 9.85 -5.33 -44.67
N PRO A 209 9.46 -4.35 -45.52
CA PRO A 209 8.82 -4.65 -46.78
C PRO A 209 9.79 -5.46 -47.65
N ARG A 210 9.38 -6.68 -47.99
CA ARG A 210 10.13 -7.57 -48.87
C ARG A 210 10.11 -6.93 -50.26
N ALA A 211 11.24 -6.34 -50.67
CA ALA A 211 11.42 -5.80 -52.01
C ALA A 211 11.15 -6.91 -53.03
N ARG A 212 10.14 -6.73 -53.87
CA ARG A 212 9.88 -7.59 -55.03
C ARG A 212 10.91 -7.24 -56.10
N ARG A 213 11.67 -8.24 -56.54
CA ARG A 213 12.36 -8.25 -57.84
C ARG A 213 11.53 -9.05 -58.81
#